data_AF-A0A800JE65-F1
#
_entry.id   AF-A0A800JE65-F1
#
_cell.length_a   1.000
_cell.length_b   1.000
_cell.length_c   1.000
_cell.angle_alpha   90.00
_cell.angle_beta   90.00
_cell.angle_gamma   90.00
#
_symmetry.space_group_name_H-M   'P 1'
#
loop_
_entity.id
_entity.type
_entity.pdbx_description
1 polymer ?
#
loop_
_entity_poly.entity_id
_entity_poly.type
_entity_poly.pdbx_seq_one_letter_code
_entity_poly.pdbx_strand_id
1 'polypeptide(L)'
;MTKPRPTKPKGFTLIEMLVVIAIIGILASMLLPTLARAMAKAKRIQCMSNLSQQGKALIMFALDNDDRMPWQLTPSGQANHFGGNFAPDPGSVYAIRDLKRDVVTAKILWSPCDATREAANEVAVMDWKQFNTRDGRPIPNKALSYVFIQGGDFGRPSTILAATRNLSSADLVTAHWAGSDDEDEQGNPPPTAMTSLFAGQGQMVMADGSAKLCNDGDLSSAGMVVKPHIESVGGVTLGKASTRVLHGYGKTDQTERVLRGLTASLARAKEEGKNVYLLFTGSDWCPPCMALEKTVLQHRLWTAFASEGLVIHICDFPINRGVNRETERENDRLKASFGVNNFPTQIILNGETGKELRRRVGYTRGPVTPYVAWARGN
;
A
#
# COMPACT_ATOMS: atom_id res chain seq x y z
N MET A 1 -56.98 -57.95 -25.58
CA MET A 1 -56.41 -56.61 -25.29
C MET A 1 -55.01 -56.53 -25.88
N THR A 2 -54.83 -55.87 -27.02
CA THR A 2 -53.53 -55.72 -27.71
C THR A 2 -52.78 -54.51 -27.16
N LYS A 3 -51.61 -54.72 -26.55
CA LYS A 3 -50.72 -53.64 -26.07
C LYS A 3 -50.29 -52.74 -27.23
N PRO A 4 -50.38 -51.39 -27.12
CA PRO A 4 -49.88 -50.49 -28.15
C PRO A 4 -48.36 -50.63 -28.28
N ARG A 5 -47.85 -50.67 -29.51
CA ARG A 5 -46.40 -50.74 -29.78
C ARG A 5 -45.74 -49.41 -29.40
N PRO A 6 -44.58 -49.43 -28.73
CA PRO A 6 -43.84 -48.21 -28.42
C PRO A 6 -43.39 -47.56 -29.73
N THR A 7 -43.80 -46.31 -29.95
CA THR A 7 -43.33 -45.49 -31.07
C THR A 7 -41.88 -45.11 -30.78
N LYS A 8 -40.97 -45.37 -31.74
CA LYS A 8 -39.58 -44.94 -31.61
C LYS A 8 -39.56 -43.40 -31.58
N PRO A 9 -38.91 -42.77 -30.60
CA PRO A 9 -38.77 -41.32 -30.60
C PRO A 9 -38.00 -40.89 -31.85
N LYS A 10 -38.51 -39.88 -32.56
CA LYS A 10 -37.81 -39.29 -33.69
C LYS A 10 -36.56 -38.57 -33.14
N GLY A 11 -35.38 -38.91 -33.65
CA GLY A 11 -34.14 -38.22 -33.32
C GLY A 11 -34.08 -36.85 -33.98
N PHE A 12 -33.40 -35.90 -33.35
CA PHE A 12 -33.14 -34.58 -33.92
C PHE A 12 -32.34 -34.70 -35.22
N THR A 13 -32.73 -33.92 -36.22
CA THR A 13 -31.98 -33.78 -37.48
C THR A 13 -30.82 -32.81 -37.30
N LEU A 14 -29.78 -32.98 -38.10
CA LEU A 14 -28.57 -32.14 -38.06
C LEU A 14 -28.90 -30.65 -38.31
N ILE A 15 -29.90 -30.37 -39.15
CA ILE A 15 -30.36 -29.01 -39.44
C ILE A 15 -31.10 -28.37 -38.26
N GLU A 16 -31.94 -29.13 -37.53
CA GLU A 16 -32.63 -28.62 -36.34
C GLU A 16 -31.62 -28.24 -35.25
N MET A 17 -30.59 -29.05 -35.06
CA MET A 17 -29.53 -28.75 -34.10
C MET A 17 -28.71 -27.52 -34.51
N LEU A 18 -28.46 -27.34 -35.81
CA LEU A 18 -27.73 -26.19 -36.36
C LEU A 18 -28.50 -24.87 -36.21
N VAL A 19 -29.81 -24.89 -36.44
CA VAL A 19 -30.66 -23.69 -36.24
C VAL A 19 -30.71 -23.31 -34.77
N VAL A 20 -30.80 -24.28 -33.86
CA VAL A 20 -30.85 -24.03 -32.41
C VAL A 20 -29.56 -23.36 -31.92
N ILE A 21 -28.39 -23.88 -32.29
CA ILE A 21 -27.11 -23.26 -31.90
C ILE A 21 -26.95 -21.86 -32.52
N ALA A 22 -27.47 -21.63 -33.73
CA ALA A 22 -27.44 -20.32 -34.36
C ALA A 22 -28.30 -19.30 -33.58
N ILE A 23 -29.51 -19.69 -33.17
CA ILE A 23 -30.38 -18.84 -32.35
C ILE A 23 -29.74 -18.56 -30.98
N ILE A 24 -29.20 -19.59 -30.31
CA ILE A 24 -28.48 -19.41 -29.03
C ILE A 24 -27.30 -18.46 -29.22
N GLY A 25 -26.55 -18.57 -30.31
CA GLY A 25 -25.43 -17.68 -30.64
C GLY A 25 -25.85 -16.22 -30.81
N ILE A 26 -26.96 -15.95 -31.51
CA ILE A 26 -27.51 -14.59 -31.68
C ILE A 26 -27.98 -14.02 -30.34
N LEU A 27 -28.69 -14.83 -29.53
CA LEU A 27 -29.17 -14.39 -28.22
C LEU A 27 -27.99 -14.13 -27.27
N ALA A 28 -26.98 -15.00 -27.26
CA ALA A 28 -25.79 -14.85 -26.44
C ALA A 28 -24.96 -13.61 -26.84
N SER A 29 -24.83 -13.31 -28.15
CA SER A 29 -24.06 -12.15 -28.61
C SER A 29 -24.66 -10.81 -28.18
N MET A 30 -25.99 -10.75 -27.98
CA MET A 30 -26.67 -9.58 -27.42
C MET A 30 -26.56 -9.50 -25.89
N LEU A 31 -26.51 -10.65 -25.20
CA LEU A 31 -26.47 -10.73 -23.74
C LEU A 31 -25.07 -10.50 -23.15
N LEU A 32 -24.01 -11.04 -23.77
CA LEU A 32 -22.64 -10.98 -23.23
C LEU A 32 -22.10 -9.55 -23.03
N PRO A 33 -22.26 -8.60 -23.99
CA PRO A 33 -21.80 -7.22 -23.81
C PRO A 33 -22.55 -6.51 -22.67
N THR A 34 -23.85 -6.79 -22.55
CA THR A 34 -24.71 -6.21 -21.51
C THR A 34 -24.30 -6.72 -20.13
N LEU A 35 -24.04 -8.02 -20.00
CA LEU A 35 -23.58 -8.64 -18.76
C LEU A 35 -22.21 -8.11 -18.34
N ALA A 36 -21.26 -7.97 -19.27
CA ALA A 36 -19.93 -7.43 -18.99
C ALA A 36 -19.99 -6.00 -18.43
N ARG A 37 -20.82 -5.13 -19.03
CA ARG A 37 -21.05 -3.76 -18.53
C ARG A 37 -21.72 -3.76 -17.15
N ALA A 38 -22.69 -4.65 -16.94
CA ALA A 38 -23.36 -4.78 -15.64
C ALA A 38 -22.39 -5.23 -14.54
N MET A 39 -21.52 -6.20 -14.83
CA MET A 39 -20.48 -6.65 -13.89
C MET A 39 -19.46 -5.56 -13.58
N ALA A 40 -18.99 -4.81 -14.58
CA ALA A 40 -18.06 -3.69 -14.36
C ALA A 40 -18.68 -2.62 -13.43
N LYS A 41 -19.96 -2.28 -13.64
CA LYS A 41 -20.69 -1.35 -12.76
C LYS A 41 -20.87 -1.93 -11.35
N ALA A 42 -21.17 -3.22 -11.22
CA ALA A 42 -21.28 -3.89 -9.93
C ALA A 42 -19.97 -3.84 -9.13
N LYS A 43 -18.83 -4.11 -9.78
CA LYS A 43 -17.50 -3.96 -9.17
C LYS A 43 -17.26 -2.53 -8.66
N ARG A 44 -17.63 -1.50 -9.44
CA ARG A 44 -17.52 -0.10 -9.01
C ARG A 44 -18.38 0.23 -7.79
N ILE A 45 -19.61 -0.31 -7.73
CA ILE A 45 -20.51 -0.15 -6.58
C ILE A 45 -19.91 -0.84 -5.33
N GLN A 46 -19.36 -2.04 -5.50
CA GLN A 46 -18.69 -2.74 -4.41
C GLN A 46 -17.44 -1.98 -3.93
N CYS A 47 -16.64 -1.43 -4.84
CA CYS A 47 -15.52 -0.56 -4.52
C CYS A 47 -15.96 0.65 -3.67
N MET A 48 -17.06 1.31 -4.06
CA MET A 48 -17.64 2.43 -3.31
C MET A 48 -18.15 1.98 -1.93
N SER A 49 -18.74 0.80 -1.82
CA SER A 49 -19.18 0.22 -0.54
C SER A 49 -18.00 -0.06 0.40
N ASN A 50 -16.91 -0.63 -0.13
CA ASN A 50 -15.67 -0.83 0.60
C ASN A 50 -15.09 0.50 1.09
N LEU A 51 -15.11 1.54 0.25
CA LEU A 51 -14.62 2.87 0.61
C LEU A 51 -15.49 3.54 1.69
N SER A 52 -16.82 3.36 1.63
CA SER A 52 -17.73 3.83 2.68
C SER A 52 -17.47 3.13 4.03
N GLN A 53 -17.19 1.82 4.02
CA GLN A 53 -16.82 1.08 5.23
C GLN A 53 -15.49 1.60 5.82
N GLN A 54 -14.50 1.89 4.97
CA GLN A 54 -13.25 2.54 5.40
C GLN A 54 -13.48 3.94 5.99
N GLY A 55 -14.32 4.75 5.35
CA GLY A 55 -14.70 6.07 5.86
C GLY A 55 -15.34 6.01 7.24
N LYS A 56 -16.26 5.06 7.48
CA LYS A 56 -16.86 4.82 8.80
C LYS A 56 -15.82 4.43 9.84
N ALA A 57 -14.87 3.56 9.49
CA ALA A 57 -13.80 3.19 10.41
C ALA A 57 -12.90 4.38 10.77
N LEU A 58 -12.58 5.26 9.81
CA LEU A 58 -11.82 6.49 10.08
C LEU A 58 -12.59 7.45 10.98
N ILE A 59 -13.90 7.59 10.78
CA ILE A 59 -14.77 8.40 11.64
C ILE A 59 -14.79 7.84 13.06
N MET A 60 -14.97 6.52 13.22
CA MET A 60 -14.91 5.87 14.54
C MET A 60 -13.55 6.09 15.21
N PHE A 61 -12.46 5.98 14.45
CA PHE A 61 -11.13 6.28 14.95
C PHE A 61 -11.01 7.73 15.44
N ALA A 62 -11.52 8.71 14.68
CA ALA A 62 -11.46 10.11 15.07
C ALA A 62 -12.25 10.38 16.37
N LEU A 63 -13.43 9.77 16.53
CA LEU A 63 -14.24 9.86 17.76
C LEU A 63 -13.48 9.35 18.99
N ASP A 64 -12.67 8.30 18.84
CA ASP A 64 -11.84 7.74 19.91
C ASP A 64 -10.54 8.54 20.15
N ASN A 65 -10.23 9.56 19.33
CA ASN A 65 -8.94 10.25 19.28
C ASN A 65 -9.04 11.79 19.18
N ASP A 66 -9.90 12.40 20.00
CA ASP A 66 -10.07 13.87 20.09
C ASP A 66 -10.38 14.52 18.72
N ASP A 67 -11.26 13.90 17.93
CA ASP A 67 -11.66 14.33 16.58
C ASP A 67 -10.52 14.36 15.55
N ARG A 68 -9.40 13.68 15.84
CA ARG A 68 -8.22 13.66 14.97
C ARG A 68 -8.23 12.44 14.06
N MET A 69 -8.09 12.70 12.76
CA MET A 69 -7.75 11.66 11.81
C MET A 69 -6.33 11.11 12.09
N PRO A 70 -5.99 9.89 11.59
CA PRO A 70 -4.68 9.28 11.82
C PRO A 70 -3.49 10.18 11.42
N TRP A 71 -3.64 11.01 10.39
CA TRP A 71 -2.62 11.97 9.93
C TRP A 71 -2.62 13.31 10.69
N GLN A 72 -3.57 13.52 11.60
CA GLN A 72 -3.71 14.73 12.42
C GLN A 72 -3.37 14.51 13.91
N LEU A 73 -2.94 13.29 14.25
CA LEU A 73 -2.57 12.95 15.61
C LEU A 73 -1.42 13.81 16.12
N THR A 74 -1.47 14.14 17.41
CA THR A 74 -0.37 14.77 18.13
C THR A 74 0.85 13.83 18.19
N PRO A 75 2.06 14.31 18.49
CA PRO A 75 3.23 13.44 18.62
C PRO A 75 3.02 12.27 19.60
N SER A 76 2.33 12.51 20.72
CA SER A 76 1.97 11.46 21.68
C SER A 76 0.97 10.46 21.11
N GLY A 77 -0.05 10.93 20.38
CA GLY A 77 -1.00 10.06 19.68
C GLY A 77 -0.33 9.21 18.61
N GLN A 78 0.59 9.80 17.83
CA GLN A 78 1.39 9.07 16.85
C GLN A 78 2.23 7.99 17.53
N ALA A 79 2.95 8.30 18.62
CA ALA A 79 3.72 7.31 19.36
C ALA A 79 2.85 6.16 19.91
N ASN A 80 1.61 6.45 20.33
CA ASN A 80 0.70 5.44 20.85
C ASN A 80 0.15 4.49 19.79
N HIS A 81 -0.17 5.01 18.60
CA HIS A 81 -0.83 4.25 17.52
C HIS A 81 0.14 3.67 16.51
N PHE A 82 1.14 4.47 16.13
CA PHE A 82 2.14 4.11 15.14
C PHE A 82 3.45 3.63 15.78
N GLY A 83 3.76 4.01 17.02
CA GLY A 83 5.08 3.77 17.59
C GLY A 83 6.12 4.79 17.10
N GLY A 84 7.39 4.39 17.03
CA GLY A 84 8.50 5.33 16.85
C GLY A 84 8.87 5.72 15.41
N ASN A 85 8.32 5.08 14.36
CA ASN A 85 8.98 5.05 13.03
C ASN A 85 8.07 5.12 11.78
N PHE A 86 6.80 5.50 11.86
CA PHE A 86 5.91 5.40 10.68
C PHE A 86 5.43 6.75 10.14
N ALA A 87 5.42 6.83 8.81
CA ALA A 87 4.68 7.85 8.07
C ALA A 87 3.22 7.37 7.92
N PRO A 88 2.23 8.28 7.84
CA PRO A 88 0.82 7.92 7.68
C PRO A 88 0.52 7.50 6.23
N ASP A 89 1.14 6.41 5.77
CA ASP A 89 0.76 5.72 4.53
C ASP A 89 -0.43 4.78 4.77
N PRO A 90 -1.15 4.34 3.70
CA PRO A 90 -2.34 3.51 3.84
C PRO A 90 -2.14 2.24 4.66
N GLY A 91 -1.03 1.52 4.43
CA GLY A 91 -0.70 0.30 5.14
C GLY A 91 -0.48 0.49 6.64
N SER A 92 0.25 1.55 6.99
CA SER A 92 0.51 1.93 8.38
C SER A 92 -0.75 2.40 9.10
N VAL A 93 -1.63 3.13 8.42
CA VAL A 93 -2.88 3.61 9.05
C VAL A 93 -3.85 2.45 9.27
N TYR A 94 -4.11 1.61 8.26
CA TYR A 94 -5.04 0.48 8.39
C TYR A 94 -4.58 -0.62 9.35
N ALA A 95 -3.28 -0.69 9.64
CA ALA A 95 -2.73 -1.60 10.63
C ALA A 95 -2.70 -1.04 12.07
N ILE A 96 -3.19 0.19 12.31
CA ILE A 96 -3.47 0.67 13.67
C ILE A 96 -4.52 -0.27 14.29
N ARG A 97 -4.29 -0.71 15.53
CA ARG A 97 -5.13 -1.70 16.21
C ARG A 97 -6.62 -1.35 16.16
N ASP A 98 -6.95 -0.11 16.50
CA ASP A 98 -8.34 0.34 16.65
C ASP A 98 -9.01 0.47 15.27
N LEU A 99 -8.31 1.00 14.27
CA LEU A 99 -8.82 1.07 12.90
C LEU A 99 -8.97 -0.32 12.26
N LYS A 100 -8.00 -1.22 12.51
CA LYS A 100 -8.04 -2.61 12.04
C LYS A 100 -9.22 -3.38 12.62
N ARG A 101 -9.54 -3.14 13.90
CA ARG A 101 -10.72 -3.72 14.57
C ARG A 101 -12.01 -3.31 13.83
N ASP A 102 -12.11 -2.04 13.44
CA ASP A 102 -13.35 -1.48 12.86
C ASP A 102 -13.49 -1.80 11.37
N VAL A 103 -12.38 -1.96 10.64
CA VAL A 103 -12.39 -2.45 9.24
C VAL A 103 -12.66 -3.95 9.16
N VAL A 104 -12.42 -4.72 10.23
CA VAL A 104 -12.70 -6.17 10.36
C VAL A 104 -11.84 -7.10 9.50
N THR A 105 -11.56 -6.75 8.23
CA THR A 105 -10.81 -7.62 7.29
C THR A 105 -10.06 -6.84 6.21
N ALA A 106 -8.92 -7.37 5.75
CA ALA A 106 -8.18 -6.84 4.60
C ALA A 106 -9.00 -6.82 3.29
N LYS A 107 -10.05 -7.63 3.15
CA LYS A 107 -10.89 -7.65 1.93
C LYS A 107 -11.54 -6.30 1.61
N ILE A 108 -11.85 -5.51 2.64
CA ILE A 108 -12.45 -4.17 2.48
C ILE A 108 -11.40 -3.16 1.99
N LEU A 109 -10.11 -3.46 2.16
CA LEU A 109 -9.01 -2.60 1.75
C LEU A 109 -8.59 -2.79 0.30
N TRP A 110 -9.18 -3.76 -0.40
CA TRP A 110 -8.98 -4.01 -1.82
C TRP A 110 -10.24 -3.68 -2.62
N SER A 111 -10.04 -3.21 -3.84
CA SER A 111 -11.12 -2.92 -4.77
C SER A 111 -11.23 -4.05 -5.80
N PRO A 112 -12.44 -4.57 -6.07
CA PRO A 112 -12.64 -5.55 -7.14
C PRO A 112 -12.38 -4.98 -8.55
N CYS A 113 -12.17 -3.66 -8.67
CA CYS A 113 -11.73 -3.02 -9.90
C CYS A 113 -10.20 -3.07 -10.11
N ASP A 114 -9.43 -3.54 -9.13
CA ASP A 114 -7.96 -3.52 -9.10
C ASP A 114 -7.39 -4.93 -9.00
N ALA A 115 -7.47 -5.69 -10.10
CA ALA A 115 -6.99 -7.06 -10.16
C ALA A 115 -5.49 -7.18 -9.81
N THR A 116 -4.70 -6.12 -10.05
CA THR A 116 -3.25 -6.11 -9.78
C THR A 116 -2.89 -6.32 -8.31
N ARG A 117 -3.82 -6.02 -7.39
CA ARG A 117 -3.60 -6.12 -5.93
C ARG A 117 -4.27 -7.32 -5.29
N GLU A 118 -5.04 -8.09 -6.05
CA GLU A 118 -5.86 -9.20 -5.54
C GLU A 118 -4.98 -10.26 -4.84
N ALA A 119 -3.95 -10.76 -5.51
CA ALA A 119 -3.04 -11.77 -4.94
C ALA A 119 -2.35 -11.28 -3.66
N ALA A 120 -1.92 -10.01 -3.62
CA ALA A 120 -1.31 -9.44 -2.41
C ALA A 120 -2.34 -9.26 -1.28
N ASN A 121 -3.60 -8.94 -1.62
CA ASN A 121 -4.67 -8.85 -0.66
C ASN A 121 -5.05 -10.20 -0.06
N GLU A 122 -5.06 -11.28 -0.86
CA GLU A 122 -5.31 -12.63 -0.34
C GLU A 122 -4.31 -13.02 0.75
N VAL A 123 -3.03 -12.72 0.54
CA VAL A 123 -1.98 -12.90 1.57
C VAL A 123 -2.26 -12.03 2.79
N ALA A 124 -2.66 -10.76 2.59
CA ALA A 124 -3.01 -9.88 3.70
C ALA A 124 -4.25 -10.35 4.49
N VAL A 125 -5.20 -11.03 3.86
CA VAL A 125 -6.35 -11.64 4.55
C VAL A 125 -5.88 -12.79 5.45
N MET A 126 -4.93 -13.62 4.99
CA MET A 126 -4.37 -14.72 5.79
C MET A 126 -3.56 -14.20 6.98
N ASP A 127 -2.73 -13.17 6.77
CA ASP A 127 -1.87 -12.59 7.79
C ASP A 127 -2.55 -11.50 8.64
N TRP A 128 -3.85 -11.25 8.46
CA TRP A 128 -4.60 -10.13 9.05
C TRP A 128 -4.38 -9.91 10.55
N LYS A 129 -4.34 -11.00 11.33
CA LYS A 129 -4.13 -10.94 12.78
C LYS A 129 -2.74 -10.43 13.16
N GLN A 130 -1.75 -10.65 12.31
CA GLN A 130 -0.33 -10.34 12.59
C GLN A 130 0.03 -8.88 12.32
N PHE A 131 -0.77 -8.16 11.53
CA PHE A 131 -0.48 -6.76 11.24
C PHE A 131 -0.74 -5.88 12.45
N ASN A 132 0.24 -5.07 12.81
CA ASN A 132 0.14 -4.03 13.82
C ASN A 132 1.24 -3.00 13.55
N THR A 133 0.85 -1.77 13.25
CA THR A 133 1.79 -0.69 12.93
C THR A 133 2.71 -0.38 14.10
N ARG A 134 2.17 -0.37 15.32
CA ARG A 134 2.96 -0.13 16.54
C ARG A 134 4.05 -1.18 16.75
N ASP A 135 3.78 -2.42 16.38
CA ASP A 135 4.74 -3.54 16.47
C ASP A 135 5.65 -3.63 15.24
N GLY A 136 5.57 -2.65 14.35
CA GLY A 136 6.36 -2.56 13.13
C GLY A 136 5.92 -3.50 12.01
N ARG A 137 4.68 -3.98 12.03
CA ARG A 137 4.10 -4.87 11.00
C ARG A 137 2.93 -4.18 10.28
N PRO A 138 3.15 -3.14 9.46
CA PRO A 138 2.08 -2.52 8.69
C PRO A 138 1.57 -3.48 7.60
N ILE A 139 0.37 -3.22 7.06
CA ILE A 139 -0.12 -3.98 5.92
C ILE A 139 0.67 -3.57 4.67
N PRO A 140 1.16 -4.50 3.84
CA PRO A 140 1.87 -4.14 2.61
C PRO A 140 1.02 -3.24 1.73
N ASN A 141 1.56 -2.08 1.35
CA ASN A 141 0.80 -1.13 0.56
C ASN A 141 0.30 -1.76 -0.74
N LYS A 142 1.08 -2.64 -1.38
CA LYS A 142 0.66 -3.40 -2.59
C LYS A 142 -0.62 -4.24 -2.44
N ALA A 143 -1.12 -4.46 -1.22
CA ALA A 143 -2.37 -5.17 -0.95
C ALA A 143 -3.62 -4.26 -0.91
N LEU A 144 -3.48 -2.95 -1.08
CA LEU A 144 -4.53 -1.95 -0.78
C LEU A 144 -4.97 -1.16 -2.03
N SER A 145 -6.24 -1.02 -2.36
CA SER A 145 -6.64 -0.27 -3.58
C SER A 145 -6.97 1.21 -3.34
N TYR A 146 -6.63 1.73 -2.16
CA TYR A 146 -7.11 3.02 -1.67
C TYR A 146 -5.96 3.88 -1.12
N VAL A 147 -6.16 5.19 -1.17
CA VAL A 147 -5.25 6.22 -0.66
C VAL A 147 -6.01 7.17 0.25
N PHE A 148 -5.30 7.86 1.15
CA PHE A 148 -5.90 8.90 2.00
C PHE A 148 -5.62 10.29 1.45
N ILE A 149 -6.44 11.26 1.83
CA ILE A 149 -6.24 12.67 1.51
C ILE A 149 -5.89 13.41 2.79
N GLN A 150 -4.72 14.05 2.82
CA GLN A 150 -4.17 14.65 4.04
C GLN A 150 -5.08 15.74 4.65
N GLY A 151 -5.85 16.44 3.83
CA GLY A 151 -6.80 17.45 4.28
C GLY A 151 -8.12 16.89 4.82
N GLY A 152 -8.31 15.57 4.82
CA GLY A 152 -9.49 14.95 5.41
C GLY A 152 -9.55 15.24 6.91
N ASP A 153 -10.70 15.71 7.38
CA ASP A 153 -10.88 16.19 8.75
C ASP A 153 -12.30 15.88 9.23
N PHE A 154 -12.41 15.28 10.40
CA PHE A 154 -13.68 14.87 10.98
C PHE A 154 -14.64 16.06 11.18
N GLY A 155 -14.11 17.20 11.64
CA GLY A 155 -14.89 18.41 11.89
C GLY A 155 -15.24 19.19 10.62
N ARG A 156 -14.86 18.69 9.43
CA ARG A 156 -15.13 19.32 8.14
C ARG A 156 -15.83 18.32 7.20
N PRO A 157 -17.17 18.21 7.24
CA PRO A 157 -17.92 17.15 6.56
C PRO A 157 -17.68 17.04 5.05
N SER A 158 -17.39 18.17 4.39
CA SER A 158 -17.10 18.26 2.95
C SER A 158 -15.67 17.87 2.57
N THR A 159 -14.82 17.49 3.53
CA THR A 159 -13.46 17.06 3.22
C THR A 159 -13.41 15.59 2.80
N ILE A 160 -12.53 15.28 1.86
CA ILE A 160 -12.30 13.93 1.37
C ILE A 160 -11.40 13.20 2.37
N LEU A 161 -11.79 11.98 2.78
CA LEU A 161 -10.97 11.14 3.65
C LEU A 161 -10.09 10.18 2.85
N ALA A 162 -10.70 9.48 1.89
CA ALA A 162 -10.01 8.48 1.08
C ALA A 162 -10.55 8.44 -0.35
N ALA A 163 -9.73 7.91 -1.25
CA ALA A 163 -10.02 7.77 -2.67
C ALA A 163 -9.48 6.44 -3.19
N THR A 164 -9.93 6.02 -4.38
CA THR A 164 -9.22 4.97 -5.13
C THR A 164 -7.83 5.43 -5.51
N ARG A 165 -6.90 4.47 -5.60
CA ARG A 165 -5.48 4.75 -5.86
C ARG A 165 -5.16 5.23 -7.28
N ASN A 166 -6.12 5.21 -8.20
CA ASN A 166 -5.92 5.52 -9.61
C ASN A 166 -5.90 7.03 -9.90
N LEU A 167 -5.19 7.80 -9.05
CA LEU A 167 -4.90 9.21 -9.27
C LEU A 167 -3.56 9.32 -10.01
N SER A 168 -3.50 10.16 -11.04
CA SER A 168 -2.28 10.36 -11.83
C SER A 168 -1.19 11.16 -11.13
N SER A 169 -1.54 11.93 -10.10
CA SER A 169 -0.60 12.72 -9.31
C SER A 169 -0.87 12.60 -7.80
N ALA A 170 0.08 13.05 -6.99
CA ALA A 170 -0.04 13.09 -5.53
C ALA A 170 -0.79 14.32 -5.00
N ASP A 171 -1.50 15.06 -5.85
CA ASP A 171 -2.27 16.25 -5.49
C ASP A 171 -3.60 16.28 -6.26
N LEU A 172 -4.73 16.28 -5.56
CA LEU A 172 -6.06 16.27 -6.18
C LEU A 172 -6.34 17.47 -7.09
N VAL A 173 -5.61 18.58 -6.94
CA VAL A 173 -5.77 19.74 -7.82
C VAL A 173 -5.19 19.48 -9.22
N THR A 174 -4.12 18.69 -9.30
CA THR A 174 -3.40 18.42 -10.56
C THR A 174 -3.63 17.01 -11.08
N ALA A 175 -4.28 16.15 -10.29
CA ALA A 175 -4.60 14.79 -10.67
C ALA A 175 -5.76 14.73 -11.68
N HIS A 176 -5.77 13.63 -12.43
CA HIS A 176 -6.91 13.06 -13.14
C HIS A 176 -7.02 11.58 -12.75
N TRP A 177 -8.15 10.95 -13.04
CA TRP A 177 -8.33 9.52 -12.80
C TRP A 177 -7.71 8.70 -13.94
N ALA A 178 -6.65 7.96 -13.62
CA ALA A 178 -5.99 7.06 -14.57
C ALA A 178 -6.87 5.83 -14.86
N GLY A 179 -7.01 5.52 -16.14
CA GLY A 179 -7.76 4.41 -16.70
C GLY A 179 -6.91 3.23 -17.15
N SER A 180 -7.57 2.10 -17.32
CA SER A 180 -7.01 0.93 -18.01
C SER A 180 -6.91 1.10 -19.53
N ASP A 181 -7.57 2.13 -20.07
CA ASP A 181 -7.56 2.59 -21.46
C ASP A 181 -6.64 3.81 -21.69
N ASP A 182 -5.93 4.26 -20.65
CA ASP A 182 -4.82 5.20 -20.80
C ASP A 182 -3.53 4.46 -21.18
N GLU A 183 -2.64 5.15 -21.89
CA GLU A 183 -1.32 4.63 -22.28
C GLU A 183 -0.22 5.64 -21.93
N ASP A 184 0.90 5.13 -21.44
CA ASP A 184 2.13 5.89 -21.27
C ASP A 184 2.91 6.02 -22.60
N GLU A 185 4.05 6.72 -22.58
CA GLU A 185 4.88 6.93 -23.79
C GLU A 185 5.35 5.62 -24.46
N GLN A 186 5.30 4.50 -23.74
CA GLN A 186 5.68 3.17 -24.21
C GLN A 186 4.46 2.31 -24.57
N GLY A 187 3.24 2.86 -24.56
CA GLY A 187 2.01 2.14 -24.85
C GLY A 187 1.53 1.23 -23.70
N ASN A 188 2.05 1.40 -22.49
CA ASN A 188 1.62 0.61 -21.33
C ASN A 188 0.61 1.38 -20.48
N PRO A 189 -0.35 0.71 -19.82
CA PRO A 189 -1.21 1.37 -18.86
C PRO A 189 -0.42 2.04 -17.72
N PRO A 190 -0.84 3.23 -17.25
CA PRO A 190 -0.18 3.90 -16.13
C PRO A 190 -0.05 2.98 -14.92
N PRO A 191 1.05 3.05 -14.13
CA PRO A 191 1.21 2.23 -12.93
C PRO A 191 0.09 2.42 -11.88
N THR A 192 -0.59 3.57 -11.92
CA THR A 192 -1.72 3.89 -11.04
C THR A 192 -3.06 3.34 -11.56
N ALA A 193 -3.14 2.93 -12.83
CA ALA A 193 -4.36 2.41 -13.43
C ALA A 193 -4.90 1.18 -12.70
N MET A 194 -6.23 1.07 -12.67
CA MET A 194 -6.97 -0.07 -12.14
C MET A 194 -7.66 -0.78 -13.30
N THR A 195 -7.49 -2.10 -13.38
CA THR A 195 -7.86 -2.93 -14.55
C THR A 195 -9.34 -2.82 -14.97
N SER A 196 -10.24 -2.45 -14.07
CA SER A 196 -11.68 -2.30 -14.39
C SER A 196 -12.22 -0.89 -14.21
N LEU A 197 -11.36 0.13 -14.27
CA LEU A 197 -11.74 1.55 -14.37
C LEU A 197 -11.24 2.10 -15.69
N PHE A 198 -12.10 2.87 -16.36
CA PHE A 198 -11.70 3.67 -17.53
C PHE A 198 -11.17 5.04 -17.09
N ALA A 199 -10.49 5.73 -17.99
CA ALA A 199 -9.98 7.07 -17.78
C ALA A 199 -11.11 7.99 -17.32
N GLY A 200 -10.80 8.88 -16.38
CA GLY A 200 -11.78 9.75 -15.76
C GLY A 200 -12.76 9.05 -14.81
N GLN A 201 -12.50 7.81 -14.37
CA GLN A 201 -13.36 7.10 -13.40
C GLN A 201 -12.62 6.82 -12.08
N GLY A 202 -13.16 7.35 -10.97
CA GLY A 202 -12.67 7.03 -9.63
C GLY A 202 -13.80 6.95 -8.61
N GLN A 203 -13.42 6.77 -7.34
CA GLN A 203 -14.33 6.87 -6.21
C GLN A 203 -13.67 7.61 -5.04
N MET A 204 -14.47 8.33 -4.27
CA MET A 204 -14.04 9.04 -3.06
C MET A 204 -15.04 8.83 -1.92
N VAL A 205 -14.55 8.93 -0.69
CA VAL A 205 -15.36 8.99 0.53
C VAL A 205 -15.04 10.26 1.29
N MET A 206 -16.09 10.90 1.78
CA MET A 206 -16.05 12.17 2.47
C MET A 206 -16.12 11.98 3.99
N ALA A 207 -15.82 13.03 4.74
CA ALA A 207 -15.87 13.04 6.20
C ALA A 207 -17.29 12.92 6.76
N ASP A 208 -18.31 13.24 5.97
CA ASP A 208 -19.72 12.94 6.29
C ASP A 208 -20.10 11.45 6.13
N GLY A 209 -19.15 10.59 5.74
CA GLY A 209 -19.35 9.16 5.51
C GLY A 209 -19.97 8.81 4.16
N SER A 210 -20.33 9.79 3.34
CA SER A 210 -20.83 9.57 1.98
C SER A 210 -19.70 9.13 1.06
N ALA A 211 -19.96 8.09 0.27
CA ALA A 211 -19.06 7.63 -0.79
C ALA A 211 -19.71 7.90 -2.15
N LYS A 212 -18.92 8.34 -3.12
CA LYS A 212 -19.41 8.79 -4.43
C LYS A 212 -18.57 8.19 -5.55
N LEU A 213 -19.22 7.94 -6.68
CA LEU A 213 -18.53 7.72 -7.96
C LEU A 213 -18.08 9.09 -8.47
N CYS A 214 -16.81 9.21 -8.80
CA CYS A 214 -16.19 10.47 -9.21
C CYS A 214 -15.70 10.41 -10.66
N ASN A 215 -15.55 11.60 -11.23
CA ASN A 215 -14.91 11.84 -12.53
C ASN A 215 -13.92 13.02 -12.45
N ASP A 216 -13.26 13.37 -13.55
CA ASP A 216 -12.25 14.42 -13.57
C ASP A 216 -12.82 15.82 -13.28
N GLY A 217 -14.12 16.06 -13.53
CA GLY A 217 -14.80 17.31 -13.17
C GLY A 217 -15.00 17.49 -11.66
N ASP A 218 -14.80 16.44 -10.87
CA ASP A 218 -14.79 16.52 -9.41
C ASP A 218 -13.43 16.99 -8.87
N LEU A 219 -12.37 16.83 -9.69
CA LEU A 219 -10.98 17.19 -9.40
C LEU A 219 -10.70 18.64 -9.83
N SER A 220 -9.49 19.14 -9.55
CA SER A 220 -9.06 20.55 -9.70
C SER A 220 -9.54 21.49 -8.58
N SER A 221 -8.88 22.65 -8.48
CA SER A 221 -9.25 23.70 -7.52
C SER A 221 -10.65 24.28 -7.73
N ALA A 222 -11.24 24.08 -8.91
CA ALA A 222 -12.62 24.47 -9.24
C ALA A 222 -13.58 23.26 -9.31
N GLY A 223 -13.07 22.05 -9.04
CA GLY A 223 -13.84 20.81 -9.14
C GLY A 223 -14.97 20.71 -8.13
N MET A 224 -16.01 19.97 -8.49
CA MET A 224 -17.23 19.85 -7.68
C MET A 224 -17.01 19.22 -6.30
N VAL A 225 -15.94 18.45 -6.11
CA VAL A 225 -15.60 17.79 -4.83
C VAL A 225 -14.36 18.43 -4.19
N VAL A 226 -13.31 18.71 -4.97
CA VAL A 226 -12.07 19.27 -4.45
C VAL A 226 -12.22 20.73 -3.99
N LYS A 227 -13.05 21.55 -4.64
CA LYS A 227 -13.30 22.93 -4.19
C LYS A 227 -13.94 22.96 -2.78
N PRO A 228 -15.08 22.28 -2.51
CA PRO A 228 -15.64 22.21 -1.16
C PRO A 228 -14.71 21.59 -0.11
N HIS A 229 -13.78 20.72 -0.51
CA HIS A 229 -12.75 20.20 0.38
C HIS A 229 -11.77 21.31 0.81
N ILE A 230 -11.18 22.03 -0.16
CA ILE A 230 -10.21 23.11 0.08
C ILE A 230 -10.82 24.24 0.92
N GLU A 231 -12.04 24.65 0.57
CA GLU A 231 -12.75 25.78 1.17
C GLU A 231 -13.42 25.43 2.51
N SER A 232 -13.47 24.15 2.88
CA SER A 232 -14.04 23.73 4.15
C SER A 232 -13.28 24.33 5.33
N VAL A 233 -14.00 24.73 6.37
CA VAL A 233 -13.46 25.36 7.59
C VAL A 233 -13.97 24.64 8.84
N GLY A 234 -13.25 24.79 9.95
CA GLY A 234 -13.56 24.11 11.22
C GLY A 234 -12.60 22.94 11.51
N GLY A 235 -12.97 22.08 12.44
CA GLY A 235 -12.19 20.88 12.78
C GLY A 235 -10.79 21.15 13.32
N VAL A 236 -9.90 20.18 13.14
CA VAL A 236 -8.54 20.17 13.68
C VAL A 236 -7.53 20.85 12.74
N THR A 237 -7.80 20.79 11.44
CA THR A 237 -6.96 21.37 10.39
C THR A 237 -6.92 22.89 10.51
N LEU A 238 -5.72 23.48 10.37
CA LEU A 238 -5.55 24.93 10.32
C LEU A 238 -5.49 25.40 8.86
N GLY A 239 -6.28 26.42 8.52
CA GLY A 239 -6.34 26.98 7.17
C GLY A 239 -7.06 26.07 6.17
N LYS A 240 -6.67 26.17 4.89
CA LYS A 240 -7.24 25.38 3.78
C LYS A 240 -6.91 23.90 3.93
N ALA A 241 -7.86 23.03 3.61
CA ALA A 241 -7.61 21.59 3.62
C ALA A 241 -6.59 21.21 2.55
N SER A 242 -5.64 20.34 2.90
CA SER A 242 -4.61 19.88 1.98
C SER A 242 -5.15 18.86 0.97
N THR A 243 -4.90 19.09 -0.31
CA THR A 243 -5.23 18.17 -1.40
C THR A 243 -4.17 17.09 -1.62
N ARG A 244 -3.17 17.02 -0.73
CA ARG A 244 -2.08 16.06 -0.84
C ARG A 244 -2.59 14.64 -0.63
N VAL A 245 -2.27 13.77 -1.58
CA VAL A 245 -2.57 12.34 -1.52
C VAL A 245 -1.50 11.65 -0.67
N LEU A 246 -1.95 10.95 0.36
CA LEU A 246 -1.15 10.04 1.16
C LEU A 246 -1.20 8.66 0.50
N HIS A 247 -0.24 8.43 -0.39
CA HIS A 247 -0.07 7.15 -1.09
C HIS A 247 1.06 6.33 -0.47
N GLY A 248 0.96 5.00 -0.64
CA GLY A 248 2.02 4.06 -0.27
C GLY A 248 3.12 3.89 -1.33
N TYR A 249 2.99 4.51 -2.50
CA TYR A 249 3.99 4.43 -3.57
C TYR A 249 5.16 5.40 -3.35
N GLY A 250 6.40 4.99 -3.58
CA GLY A 250 7.54 5.92 -3.69
C GLY A 250 8.20 6.39 -2.39
N LYS A 251 7.77 5.91 -1.21
CA LYS A 251 8.68 5.75 -0.07
C LYS A 251 9.08 4.29 -0.07
N THR A 252 10.38 3.99 -0.11
CA THR A 252 10.93 2.65 0.17
C THR A 252 10.06 2.00 1.21
N ASP A 253 9.38 0.95 0.78
CA ASP A 253 8.30 0.28 1.48
C ASP A 253 8.71 0.13 2.95
N GLN A 254 8.06 0.86 3.87
CA GLN A 254 8.29 0.63 5.30
C GLN A 254 7.98 -0.84 5.66
N THR A 255 7.22 -1.53 4.80
CA THR A 255 6.94 -2.97 4.84
C THR A 255 8.06 -3.86 4.29
N GLU A 256 9.02 -3.35 3.53
CA GLU A 256 10.19 -4.13 3.09
C GLU A 256 11.23 -4.30 4.19
N ARG A 257 11.18 -3.48 5.25
CA ARG A 257 12.04 -3.62 6.44
C ARG A 257 11.71 -4.86 7.28
N VAL A 258 10.57 -5.53 7.03
CA VAL A 258 10.07 -6.66 7.85
C VAL A 258 9.65 -7.84 6.96
N LEU A 259 10.41 -8.13 5.91
CA LEU A 259 10.40 -9.47 5.35
C LEU A 259 11.22 -10.37 6.27
N ARG A 260 10.54 -11.12 7.14
CA ARG A 260 10.87 -12.46 7.68
C ARG A 260 12.37 -12.85 7.80
N GLY A 261 13.21 -12.00 8.39
CA GLY A 261 14.63 -12.27 8.64
C GLY A 261 15.55 -12.11 7.43
N LEU A 262 16.87 -12.19 7.63
CA LEU A 262 17.88 -11.92 6.60
C LEU A 262 17.69 -12.77 5.34
N THR A 263 17.22 -14.01 5.49
CA THR A 263 16.92 -14.93 4.39
C THR A 263 15.94 -14.35 3.38
N ALA A 264 14.91 -13.63 3.85
CA ALA A 264 13.93 -13.03 2.96
C ALA A 264 14.48 -11.77 2.28
N SER A 265 15.30 -10.99 2.98
CA SER A 265 16.05 -9.87 2.37
C SER A 265 16.99 -10.35 1.27
N LEU A 266 17.64 -11.50 1.44
CA LEU A 266 18.49 -12.14 0.43
C LEU A 266 17.67 -12.67 -0.76
N ALA A 267 16.53 -13.32 -0.51
CA ALA A 267 15.65 -13.79 -1.58
C ALA A 267 15.19 -12.64 -2.49
N ARG A 268 14.81 -11.50 -1.87
CA ARG A 268 14.44 -10.29 -2.60
C ARG A 268 15.61 -9.67 -3.34
N ALA A 269 16.77 -9.57 -2.70
CA ALA A 269 17.97 -9.02 -3.34
C ALA A 269 18.37 -9.83 -4.59
N LYS A 270 18.20 -11.15 -4.54
CA LYS A 270 18.38 -12.03 -5.70
C LYS A 270 17.38 -11.77 -6.82
N GLU A 271 16.10 -11.57 -6.49
CA GLU A 271 15.05 -11.27 -7.49
C GLU A 271 15.26 -9.90 -8.15
N GLU A 272 15.65 -8.89 -7.37
CA GLU A 272 15.85 -7.52 -7.85
C GLU A 272 17.25 -7.26 -8.46
N GLY A 273 18.16 -8.24 -8.42
CA GLY A 273 19.54 -8.05 -8.86
C GLY A 273 20.33 -7.02 -8.03
N LYS A 274 19.98 -6.88 -6.75
CA LYS A 274 20.56 -5.88 -5.83
C LYS A 274 21.45 -6.54 -4.79
N ASN A 275 22.29 -5.75 -4.12
CA ASN A 275 23.02 -6.21 -2.93
C ASN A 275 22.23 -5.93 -1.64
N VAL A 276 22.54 -6.62 -0.55
CA VAL A 276 21.94 -6.33 0.77
C VAL A 276 22.87 -5.43 1.57
N TYR A 277 22.35 -4.31 2.06
CA TYR A 277 23.00 -3.51 3.10
C TYR A 277 22.50 -3.96 4.46
N LEU A 278 23.34 -4.69 5.19
CA LEU A 278 23.07 -5.22 6.51
C LEU A 278 23.70 -4.29 7.57
N LEU A 279 22.87 -3.70 8.41
CA LEU A 279 23.28 -2.76 9.46
C LEU A 279 23.00 -3.34 10.85
N PHE A 280 24.04 -3.43 11.68
CA PHE A 280 23.93 -3.68 13.10
C PHE A 280 24.01 -2.34 13.84
N THR A 281 23.00 -2.00 14.63
CA THR A 281 22.85 -0.68 15.25
C THR A 281 22.21 -0.75 16.63
N GLY A 282 22.38 0.30 17.44
CA GLY A 282 21.66 0.49 18.70
C GLY A 282 20.94 1.83 18.67
N SER A 283 19.65 1.82 18.35
CA SER A 283 18.91 3.05 18.02
C SER A 283 18.69 4.04 19.17
N ASP A 284 18.86 3.63 20.43
CA ASP A 284 18.53 4.44 21.61
C ASP A 284 19.66 4.60 22.65
N TRP A 285 20.76 3.87 22.52
CA TRP A 285 21.89 3.95 23.46
C TRP A 285 23.26 4.14 22.79
N CYS A 286 23.36 4.03 21.46
CA CYS A 286 24.63 4.12 20.74
C CYS A 286 24.75 5.47 20.00
N PRO A 287 25.50 6.47 20.54
CA PRO A 287 25.71 7.76 19.89
C PRO A 287 26.29 7.70 18.46
N PRO A 288 27.33 6.91 18.16
CA PRO A 288 27.84 6.83 16.79
C PRO A 288 26.82 6.20 15.82
N CYS A 289 25.94 5.32 16.31
CA CYS A 289 24.86 4.74 15.53
C CYS A 289 23.80 5.78 15.14
N MET A 290 23.34 6.56 16.12
CA MET A 290 22.39 7.65 15.88
C MET A 290 22.99 8.73 14.96
N ALA A 291 24.30 9.00 15.09
CA ALA A 291 25.01 9.93 14.21
C ALA A 291 25.11 9.40 12.77
N LEU A 292 25.38 8.11 12.57
CA LEU A 292 25.38 7.47 11.26
C LEU A 292 24.00 7.56 10.60
N GLU A 293 22.95 7.19 11.34
CA GLU A 293 21.56 7.25 10.85
C GLU A 293 21.21 8.67 10.36
N LYS A 294 21.42 9.67 11.22
CA LYS A 294 21.06 11.06 10.93
C LYS A 294 21.90 11.70 9.81
N THR A 295 23.20 11.39 9.76
CA THR A 295 24.14 12.12 8.89
C THR A 295 24.37 11.42 7.55
N VAL A 296 24.21 10.10 7.51
CA VAL A 296 24.48 9.27 6.32
C VAL A 296 23.19 8.65 5.82
N LEU A 297 22.52 7.83 6.64
CA LEU A 297 21.42 6.99 6.16
C LEU A 297 20.17 7.80 5.77
N GLN A 298 19.96 8.94 6.43
CA GLN A 298 18.88 9.88 6.12
C GLN A 298 19.29 10.95 5.09
N HIS A 299 20.56 10.96 4.65
CA HIS A 299 21.03 11.95 3.70
C HIS A 299 20.59 11.63 2.26
N ARG A 300 20.11 12.62 1.51
CA ARG A 300 19.53 12.47 0.16
C ARG A 300 20.37 11.63 -0.82
N LEU A 301 21.70 11.78 -0.78
CA LEU A 301 22.63 11.07 -1.65
C LEU A 301 22.72 9.57 -1.32
N TRP A 302 22.66 9.23 -0.04
CA TRP A 302 22.62 7.83 0.39
C TRP A 302 21.28 7.21 0.03
N THR A 303 20.18 7.91 0.33
CA THR A 303 18.83 7.38 0.08
C THR A 303 18.59 7.11 -1.41
N ALA A 304 19.04 8.01 -2.30
CA ALA A 304 18.94 7.83 -3.75
C ALA A 304 19.76 6.62 -4.23
N PHE A 305 21.01 6.50 -3.77
CA PHE A 305 21.85 5.36 -4.11
C PHE A 305 21.29 4.03 -3.58
N ALA A 306 20.83 4.01 -2.32
CA ALA A 306 20.33 2.80 -1.69
C ALA A 306 19.02 2.33 -2.33
N SER A 307 18.13 3.23 -2.74
CA SER A 307 16.90 2.85 -3.44
C SER A 307 17.14 2.17 -4.79
N GLU A 308 18.21 2.56 -5.49
CA GLU A 308 18.57 2.02 -6.80
C GLU A 308 19.31 0.68 -6.68
N GLY A 309 20.22 0.54 -5.71
CA GLY A 309 21.19 -0.57 -5.71
C GLY A 309 21.15 -1.52 -4.51
N LEU A 310 20.34 -1.24 -3.48
CA LEU A 310 20.41 -1.96 -2.21
C LEU A 310 19.04 -2.39 -1.66
N VAL A 311 19.00 -3.59 -1.10
CA VAL A 311 17.97 -4.02 -0.15
C VAL A 311 18.52 -3.77 1.26
N ILE A 312 17.82 -2.97 2.07
CA ILE A 312 18.29 -2.61 3.42
C ILE A 312 17.74 -3.61 4.45
N HIS A 313 18.62 -4.21 5.24
CA HIS A 313 18.30 -5.04 6.40
C HIS A 313 18.94 -4.46 7.66
N ILE A 314 18.18 -4.32 8.75
CA ILE A 314 18.68 -3.68 9.98
C ILE A 314 18.44 -4.60 11.17
N CYS A 315 19.54 -4.96 11.83
CA CYS A 315 19.56 -5.60 13.14
C CYS A 315 19.74 -4.52 14.20
N ASP A 316 18.63 -4.06 14.78
CA ASP A 316 18.63 -3.09 15.87
C ASP A 316 18.63 -3.77 17.24
N PHE A 317 19.40 -3.22 18.17
CA PHE A 317 19.57 -3.72 19.54
C PHE A 317 19.25 -2.60 20.54
N PRO A 318 18.01 -2.11 20.62
CA PRO A 318 17.66 -1.07 21.59
C PRO A 318 17.69 -1.59 23.03
N ILE A 319 17.99 -0.72 23.99
CA ILE A 319 17.98 -1.04 25.43
C ILE A 319 16.72 -0.53 26.12
N ASN A 320 16.26 0.66 25.74
CA ASN A 320 15.14 1.36 26.37
C ASN A 320 13.82 1.16 25.61
N ARG A 321 13.88 0.75 24.33
CA ARG A 321 12.70 0.39 23.53
C ARG A 321 12.55 -1.13 23.51
N GLY A 322 11.44 -1.65 24.03
CA GLY A 322 11.17 -3.09 24.00
C GLY A 322 11.04 -3.62 22.56
N VAL A 323 11.65 -4.78 22.28
CA VAL A 323 11.57 -5.48 21.00
C VAL A 323 10.89 -6.85 21.23
N ASN A 324 10.25 -7.39 20.20
CA ASN A 324 9.70 -8.75 20.28
C ASN A 324 10.83 -9.78 20.47
N ARG A 325 10.64 -10.74 21.38
CA ARG A 325 11.58 -11.85 21.67
C ARG A 325 12.03 -12.64 20.45
N GLU A 326 11.18 -12.76 19.43
CA GLU A 326 11.56 -13.46 18.18
C GLU A 326 12.60 -12.66 17.38
N THR A 327 12.40 -11.34 17.25
CA THR A 327 13.34 -10.43 16.59
C THR A 327 14.64 -10.30 17.37
N GLU A 328 14.58 -10.25 18.70
CA GLU A 328 15.78 -10.26 19.55
C GLU A 328 16.63 -11.51 19.31
N ARG A 329 16.01 -12.69 19.31
CA ARG A 329 16.70 -13.96 19.04
C ARG A 329 17.34 -14.01 17.66
N GLU A 330 16.64 -13.53 16.64
CA GLU A 330 17.17 -13.51 15.27
C GLU A 330 18.31 -12.50 15.14
N ASN A 331 18.17 -11.31 15.73
CA ASN A 331 19.24 -10.30 15.74
C ASN A 331 20.48 -10.82 16.49
N ASP A 332 20.31 -11.47 17.63
CA ASP A 332 21.41 -12.09 18.38
C ASP A 332 22.10 -13.21 17.57
N ARG A 333 21.31 -14.03 16.86
CA ARG A 333 21.84 -15.07 15.97
C ARG A 333 22.65 -14.47 14.83
N LEU A 334 22.13 -13.43 14.18
CA LEU A 334 22.81 -12.73 13.09
C LEU A 334 24.07 -12.02 13.57
N LYS A 335 24.02 -11.39 14.75
CA LYS A 335 25.18 -10.76 15.38
C LYS A 335 26.29 -11.79 15.62
N ALA A 336 25.94 -12.97 16.12
CA ALA A 336 26.87 -14.08 16.31
C ALA A 336 27.41 -14.61 14.97
N SER A 337 26.55 -14.84 13.97
CA SER A 337 26.97 -15.41 12.68
C SER A 337 27.88 -14.48 11.88
N PHE A 338 27.66 -13.16 11.97
CA PHE A 338 28.51 -12.15 11.32
C PHE A 338 29.66 -11.65 12.21
N GLY A 339 29.85 -12.23 13.40
CA GLY A 339 30.94 -11.88 14.31
C GLY A 339 30.95 -10.40 14.73
N VAL A 340 29.77 -9.81 14.96
CA VAL A 340 29.62 -8.38 15.22
C VAL A 340 29.69 -8.08 16.71
N ASN A 341 30.75 -7.40 17.13
CA ASN A 341 30.96 -7.00 18.53
C ASN A 341 30.83 -5.49 18.77
N ASN A 342 30.86 -4.68 17.70
CA ASN A 342 30.86 -3.21 17.79
C ASN A 342 29.71 -2.62 16.96
N PHE A 343 29.22 -1.46 17.39
CA PHE A 343 28.15 -0.74 16.70
C PHE A 343 28.58 0.70 16.37
N PRO A 344 28.14 1.28 15.23
CA PRO A 344 27.41 0.61 14.16
C PRO A 344 28.35 -0.28 13.33
N THR A 345 27.89 -1.45 12.88
CA THR A 345 28.61 -2.28 11.90
C THR A 345 27.78 -2.39 10.63
N GLN A 346 28.39 -2.06 9.50
CA GLN A 346 27.78 -1.94 8.18
C GLN A 346 28.39 -3.02 7.29
N ILE A 347 27.56 -3.84 6.65
CA ILE A 347 28.01 -4.96 5.81
C ILE A 347 27.25 -4.91 4.48
N ILE A 348 27.97 -5.09 3.37
CA ILE A 348 27.37 -5.34 2.05
C ILE A 348 27.43 -6.84 1.80
N LEU A 349 26.27 -7.45 1.58
CA LEU A 349 26.16 -8.84 1.14
C LEU A 349 25.82 -8.88 -0.35
N ASN A 350 26.38 -9.85 -1.06
CA ASN A 350 25.98 -10.16 -2.41
C ASN A 350 24.53 -10.72 -2.40
N GLY A 351 23.65 -10.15 -3.21
CA GLY A 351 22.23 -10.55 -3.20
C GLY A 351 21.96 -11.97 -3.68
N GLU A 352 22.80 -12.52 -4.56
CA GLU A 352 22.61 -13.86 -5.13
C GLU A 352 23.14 -14.97 -4.21
N THR A 353 24.30 -14.72 -3.59
CA THR A 353 25.06 -15.72 -2.82
C THR A 353 24.96 -15.54 -1.32
N GLY A 354 24.54 -14.37 -0.85
CA GLY A 354 24.53 -13.99 0.57
C GLY A 354 25.91 -13.81 1.19
N LYS A 355 26.99 -13.89 0.40
CA LYS A 355 28.35 -13.72 0.89
C LYS A 355 28.65 -12.26 1.20
N GLU A 356 29.42 -12.03 2.25
CA GLU A 356 29.96 -10.72 2.59
C GLU A 356 30.92 -10.22 1.51
N LEU A 357 30.63 -9.06 0.95
CA LEU A 357 31.48 -8.37 -0.01
C LEU A 357 32.40 -7.36 0.69
N ARG A 358 31.82 -6.60 1.63
CA ARG A 358 32.50 -5.47 2.28
C ARG A 358 31.96 -5.26 3.69
N ARG A 359 32.82 -4.79 4.58
CA ARG A 359 32.49 -4.43 5.96
C ARG A 359 33.11 -3.09 6.34
N ARG A 360 32.35 -2.32 7.12
CA ARG A 360 32.80 -1.09 7.78
C ARG A 360 32.31 -1.12 9.23
N VAL A 361 33.22 -0.87 10.16
CA VAL A 361 32.92 -0.82 11.60
C VAL A 361 33.04 0.62 12.09
N GLY A 362 32.07 1.05 12.88
CA GLY A 362 32.00 2.39 13.45
C GLY A 362 31.41 3.43 12.51
N TYR A 363 31.41 4.66 12.99
CA TYR A 363 30.99 5.86 12.26
C TYR A 363 32.13 6.87 12.26
N THR A 364 32.50 7.34 11.07
CA THR A 364 33.44 8.46 10.89
C THR A 364 32.65 9.69 10.49
N ARG A 365 32.74 10.76 11.30
CA ARG A 365 32.11 12.03 10.99
C ARG A 365 32.68 12.61 9.70
N GLY A 366 31.81 13.04 8.79
CA GLY A 366 32.23 13.58 7.50
C GLY A 366 31.10 13.61 6.47
N PRO A 367 31.41 13.95 5.21
CA PRO A 367 30.44 13.92 4.12
C PRO A 367 29.93 12.50 3.87
N VAL A 368 28.75 12.37 3.28
CA VAL A 368 28.13 11.09 2.91
C VAL A 368 28.85 10.38 1.75
N THR A 369 29.61 11.12 0.93
CA THR A 369 30.21 10.63 -0.31
C THR A 369 31.13 9.41 -0.13
N PRO A 370 31.98 9.30 0.91
CA PRO A 370 32.80 8.10 1.12
C PRO A 370 31.98 6.87 1.50
N TYR A 371 30.80 7.05 2.11
CA TYR A 371 29.90 5.94 2.43
C TYR A 371 29.26 5.38 1.17
N VAL A 372 28.82 6.25 0.26
CA VAL A 372 28.29 5.84 -1.05
C VAL A 372 29.38 5.16 -1.89
N ALA A 373 30.60 5.72 -1.94
CA ALA A 373 31.72 5.12 -2.67
C ALA A 373 32.05 3.70 -2.15
N TRP A 374 32.21 3.56 -0.84
CA TRP A 374 32.43 2.26 -0.20
C TRP A 374 31.30 1.27 -0.49
N ALA A 375 30.04 1.70 -0.43
CA ALA A 375 28.91 0.82 -0.67
C ALA A 375 28.81 0.40 -2.16
N ARG A 376 29.21 1.26 -3.10
CA ARG A 376 29.36 0.93 -4.53
C ARG A 376 30.52 -0.04 -4.79
N GLY A 377 31.57 0.02 -3.99
CA GLY A 377 32.80 -0.75 -4.18
C GLY A 377 33.89 -0.01 -4.94
N ASN A 378 33.87 1.33 -4.88
CA ASN A 378 34.87 2.22 -5.47
C ASN A 378 35.81 2.79 -4.42
#